data_AF-A0A965RAH0-F1
#
_entry.id   AF-A0A965RAH0-F1
#
_cell.length_a   1.000
_cell.length_b   1.000
_cell.length_c   1.000
_cell.angle_alpha   90.00
_cell.angle_beta   90.00
_cell.angle_gamma   90.00
#
_symmetry.space_group_name_H-M   'P 1'
#
loop_
_entity.id
_entity.type
_entity.pdbx_description
1 polymer ?
#
loop_
_entity_poly.entity_id
_entity_poly.type
_entity_poly.pdbx_seq_one_letter_code
_entity_poly.pdbx_strand_id
1 'polypeptide(L)'
;KYSFEEVFNLHPPELQLGFLKFLKGTPIRERYEQYGYEFDPAPPYQLIKSNFLSAEELKSITHLEHVLELFWNKKRAIHTLKYVHQHYSIFDFLCGLGTYFIEKYGPIHFTLTQQYEALRDYCLNAYPEDLILQDFIAIDYYLQHSLKPKSFILEELDKKEKNKLLEDNQFNIHQGRYFIATLHFDWEHYCTTNELIKTNHYLGIHYQGTGIAAKTIQLKRG
;
A
#
# COMPACT_ATOMS: atom_id res chain seq x y z
N LYS A 1 5.60 -17.59 5.47
CA LYS A 1 5.76 -17.14 4.07
C LYS A 1 4.81 -17.86 3.12
N TYR A 2 5.03 -19.13 2.76
CA TYR A 2 4.20 -19.86 1.77
C TYR A 2 2.68 -19.72 2.02
N SER A 3 2.21 -20.01 3.24
CA SER A 3 0.79 -19.87 3.58
C SER A 3 0.26 -18.44 3.46
N PHE A 4 1.10 -17.43 3.69
CA PHE A 4 0.70 -16.03 3.53
C PHE A 4 0.51 -15.70 2.05
N GLU A 5 1.46 -16.09 1.20
CA GLU A 5 1.41 -15.91 -0.25
C GLU A 5 0.17 -16.60 -0.85
N GLU A 6 -0.09 -17.86 -0.49
CA GLU A 6 -1.26 -18.61 -0.97
C GLU A 6 -2.59 -17.93 -0.59
N VAL A 7 -2.71 -17.45 0.65
CA VAL A 7 -3.93 -16.78 1.10
C VAL A 7 -4.06 -15.42 0.43
N PHE A 8 -2.96 -14.67 0.27
CA PHE A 8 -2.97 -13.37 -0.39
C PHE A 8 -3.33 -13.48 -1.88
N ASN A 9 -2.97 -14.58 -2.55
CA ASN A 9 -3.33 -14.86 -3.95
C ASN A 9 -4.85 -14.91 -4.19
N LEU A 10 -5.65 -15.15 -3.14
CA LEU A 10 -7.11 -15.06 -3.20
C LEU A 10 -7.63 -13.61 -3.19
N HIS A 11 -6.75 -12.63 -3.00
CA HIS A 11 -7.04 -11.22 -2.77
C HIS A 11 -8.22 -11.02 -1.78
N PRO A 12 -8.13 -11.56 -0.56
CA PRO A 12 -9.24 -11.53 0.38
C PRO A 12 -9.58 -10.09 0.78
N PRO A 13 -10.86 -9.80 1.11
CA PRO A 13 -11.27 -8.46 1.51
C PRO A 13 -10.53 -7.99 2.78
N GLU A 14 -10.19 -8.90 3.68
CA GLU A 14 -9.32 -8.64 4.83
C GLU A 14 -8.40 -9.84 5.04
N LEU A 15 -7.20 -9.60 5.53
CA LEU A 15 -6.25 -10.65 5.90
C LEU A 15 -5.73 -10.36 7.30
N GLN A 16 -5.97 -11.28 8.23
CA GLN A 16 -5.43 -11.21 9.58
C GLN A 16 -4.15 -12.02 9.66
N LEU A 17 -3.07 -11.36 10.05
CA LEU A 17 -1.83 -11.99 10.47
C LEU A 17 -1.69 -11.78 11.97
N GLY A 18 -1.22 -12.77 12.71
CA GLY A 18 -1.09 -12.62 14.15
C GLY A 18 -0.52 -13.88 14.79
N PHE A 19 -0.05 -13.73 16.01
CA PHE A 19 0.58 -14.83 16.74
C PHE A 19 -0.39 -15.50 17.70
N LEU A 20 -0.12 -16.77 17.95
CA LEU A 20 -0.86 -17.54 18.93
C LEU A 20 -0.68 -16.94 20.33
N LYS A 21 -1.79 -16.82 21.05
CA LYS A 21 -1.81 -16.43 22.46
C LYS A 21 -1.84 -17.68 23.33
N PHE A 22 -0.93 -17.79 24.29
CA PHE A 22 -0.82 -18.95 25.18
C PHE A 22 -1.80 -18.84 26.35
N LEU A 23 -3.09 -18.98 26.06
CA LEU A 23 -4.15 -18.89 27.08
C LEU A 23 -4.06 -20.05 28.08
N LYS A 24 -4.43 -19.77 29.34
CA LYS A 24 -4.49 -20.79 30.41
C LYS A 24 -5.49 -21.89 30.04
N GLY A 25 -5.11 -23.16 30.23
CA GLY A 25 -5.96 -24.32 29.95
C GLY A 25 -6.00 -24.78 28.49
N THR A 26 -5.14 -24.24 27.61
CA THR A 26 -5.03 -24.71 26.22
C THR A 26 -3.98 -25.82 26.09
N PRO A 27 -4.19 -26.85 25.24
CA PRO A 27 -3.22 -27.95 25.08
C PRO A 27 -1.81 -27.49 24.68
N ILE A 28 -1.72 -26.40 23.91
CA ILE A 28 -0.44 -25.81 23.49
C ILE A 28 0.36 -25.27 24.70
N ARG A 29 -0.32 -24.84 25.76
CA ARG A 29 0.31 -24.37 27.00
C ARG A 29 0.78 -25.51 27.89
N GLU A 30 0.31 -26.75 27.70
CA GLU A 30 0.83 -27.90 28.44
C GLU A 30 2.09 -28.48 27.78
N ARG A 31 2.27 -28.22 26.48
CA ARG A 31 3.38 -28.75 25.68
C ARG A 31 4.40 -27.70 25.25
N TYR A 32 4.33 -26.49 25.83
CA TYR A 32 5.06 -25.33 25.32
C TYR A 32 6.59 -25.51 25.34
N GLU A 33 7.11 -26.18 26.39
CA GLU A 33 8.54 -26.45 26.55
C GLU A 33 9.10 -27.36 25.46
N GLN A 34 8.30 -28.31 24.96
CA GLN A 34 8.71 -29.27 23.93
C GLN A 34 9.07 -28.59 22.60
N TYR A 35 8.46 -27.43 22.34
CA TYR A 35 8.66 -26.64 21.13
C TYR A 35 9.51 -25.38 21.38
N GLY A 36 10.07 -25.25 22.59
CA GLY A 36 10.88 -24.10 23.01
C GLY A 36 10.12 -22.78 22.99
N TYR A 37 8.80 -22.80 23.16
CA TYR A 37 8.00 -21.57 23.17
C TYR A 37 8.33 -20.73 24.40
N GLU A 38 8.73 -19.49 24.20
CA GLU A 38 8.82 -18.47 25.24
C GLU A 38 7.71 -17.45 24.97
N PHE A 39 6.95 -17.06 25.99
CA PHE A 39 5.83 -16.12 25.86
C PHE A 39 5.72 -15.22 27.09
N ASP A 40 5.10 -14.06 26.92
CA ASP A 40 4.90 -13.12 28.01
C ASP A 40 3.99 -13.72 29.11
N PRO A 41 4.42 -13.79 30.38
CA PRO A 41 3.56 -14.27 31.46
C PRO A 41 2.39 -13.32 31.76
N ALA A 42 2.43 -12.06 31.31
CA ALA A 42 1.33 -11.12 31.39
C ALA A 42 0.37 -11.26 30.19
N PRO A 43 -0.94 -11.01 30.37
CA PRO A 43 -1.87 -10.87 29.25
C PRO A 43 -1.35 -9.82 28.25
N PRO A 44 -1.43 -10.06 26.92
CA PRO A 44 -2.23 -11.09 26.24
C PRO A 44 -1.53 -12.44 26.03
N TYR A 45 -0.46 -12.77 26.76
CA TYR A 45 0.30 -14.03 26.65
C TYR A 45 0.90 -14.27 25.26
N GLN A 46 1.51 -13.23 24.70
CA GLN A 46 2.04 -13.23 23.34
C GLN A 46 3.35 -14.02 23.27
N LEU A 47 3.54 -14.77 22.18
CA LEU A 47 4.77 -15.48 21.88
C LEU A 47 5.95 -14.50 21.70
N ILE A 48 7.05 -14.76 22.38
CA ILE A 48 8.32 -14.03 22.32
C ILE A 48 9.30 -14.71 21.37
N LYS A 49 9.42 -16.05 21.40
CA LYS A 49 10.23 -16.87 20.47
C LYS A 49 9.88 -18.35 20.59
N SER A 50 10.40 -19.15 19.67
CA SER A 50 10.27 -20.61 19.65
C SER A 50 11.51 -21.26 19.04
N ASN A 51 11.57 -22.60 19.02
CA ASN A 51 12.58 -23.32 18.24
C ASN A 51 12.45 -23.11 16.72
N PHE A 52 11.34 -22.57 16.23
CA PHE A 52 11.05 -22.38 14.80
C PHE A 52 11.16 -20.92 14.34
N LEU A 53 11.02 -19.98 15.27
CA LEU A 53 10.99 -18.54 15.00
C LEU A 53 11.69 -17.81 16.13
N SER A 54 12.73 -17.07 15.79
CA SER A 54 13.43 -16.17 16.69
C SER A 54 12.54 -14.98 17.08
N ALA A 55 12.95 -14.28 18.15
CA ALA A 55 12.27 -13.06 18.57
C ALA A 55 12.34 -11.95 17.51
N GLU A 56 13.43 -11.90 16.74
CA GLU A 56 13.60 -10.94 15.65
C GLU A 56 12.65 -11.23 14.49
N GLU A 57 12.52 -12.49 14.07
CA GLU A 57 11.57 -12.88 13.03
C GLU A 57 10.12 -12.58 13.45
N LEU A 58 9.75 -12.87 14.71
CA LEU A 58 8.43 -12.53 15.24
C LEU A 58 8.19 -11.01 15.25
N LYS A 59 9.22 -10.22 15.58
CA LYS A 59 9.14 -8.76 15.52
C LYS A 59 8.93 -8.27 14.08
N SER A 60 9.68 -8.79 13.11
CA SER A 60 9.49 -8.44 11.69
C SER A 60 8.08 -8.80 11.19
N ILE A 61 7.55 -9.96 11.57
CA ILE A 61 6.19 -10.37 11.23
C ILE A 61 5.13 -9.49 11.93
N THR A 62 5.40 -8.98 13.13
CA THR A 62 4.54 -7.99 13.80
C THR A 62 4.49 -6.68 13.01
N HIS A 63 5.64 -6.23 12.49
CA HIS A 63 5.68 -5.03 11.64
C HIS A 63 4.95 -5.26 10.31
N LEU A 64 5.07 -6.46 9.72
CA LEU A 64 4.30 -6.88 8.54
C LEU A 64 2.79 -6.74 8.82
N GLU A 65 2.29 -7.33 9.91
CA GLU A 65 0.87 -7.23 10.28
C GLU A 65 0.42 -5.77 10.31
N HIS A 66 1.20 -4.89 10.92
CA HIS A 66 0.86 -3.47 11.02
C HIS A 66 0.69 -2.82 9.64
N VAL A 67 1.64 -3.02 8.72
CA VAL A 67 1.55 -2.42 7.37
C VAL A 67 0.48 -3.09 6.51
N LEU A 68 0.22 -4.39 6.69
CA LEU A 68 -0.89 -5.08 6.06
C LEU A 68 -2.23 -4.46 6.47
N GLU A 69 -2.42 -4.19 7.75
CA GLU A 69 -3.61 -3.53 8.28
C GLU A 69 -3.77 -2.13 7.66
N LEU A 70 -2.67 -1.35 7.61
CA LEU A 70 -2.70 0.00 7.06
C LEU A 70 -3.01 0.04 5.57
N PHE A 71 -2.43 -0.85 4.76
CA PHE A 71 -2.44 -0.72 3.31
C PHE A 71 -3.44 -1.65 2.61
N TRP A 72 -3.63 -2.87 3.12
CA TRP A 72 -4.56 -3.84 2.53
C TRP A 72 -5.95 -3.80 3.17
N ASN A 73 -6.05 -3.94 4.49
CA ASN A 73 -7.34 -4.03 5.18
C ASN A 73 -8.09 -2.68 5.10
N LYS A 74 -7.40 -1.56 5.32
CA LYS A 74 -7.95 -0.20 5.15
C LYS A 74 -8.08 0.29 3.71
N LYS A 75 -7.82 -0.57 2.72
CA LYS A 75 -7.98 -0.28 1.29
C LYS A 75 -7.19 0.92 0.77
N ARG A 76 -5.99 1.16 1.30
CA ARG A 76 -5.18 2.34 0.96
C ARG A 76 -4.24 2.12 -0.23
N ALA A 77 -3.63 0.95 -0.37
CA ALA A 77 -2.66 0.70 -1.44
C ALA A 77 -2.99 -0.57 -2.23
N ILE A 78 -4.26 -0.74 -2.63
CA ILE A 78 -4.74 -1.99 -3.22
C ILE A 78 -4.10 -2.26 -4.58
N HIS A 79 -3.94 -1.24 -5.42
CA HIS A 79 -3.33 -1.44 -6.74
C HIS A 79 -1.83 -1.75 -6.58
N THR A 80 -1.15 -1.01 -5.72
CA THR A 80 0.25 -1.24 -5.36
C THR A 80 0.49 -2.66 -4.88
N LEU A 81 -0.27 -3.12 -3.88
CA LEU A 81 -0.04 -4.45 -3.29
C LEU A 81 -0.41 -5.59 -4.23
N LYS A 82 -1.39 -5.40 -5.13
CA LYS A 82 -1.69 -6.38 -6.19
C LYS A 82 -0.54 -6.47 -7.21
N TYR A 83 -0.01 -5.33 -7.64
CA TYR A 83 1.15 -5.30 -8.52
C TYR A 83 2.36 -5.95 -7.85
N VAL A 84 2.63 -5.61 -6.59
CA VAL A 84 3.71 -6.24 -5.82
C VAL A 84 3.52 -7.75 -5.76
N HIS A 85 2.32 -8.25 -5.44
CA HIS A 85 2.05 -9.69 -5.40
C HIS A 85 2.28 -10.40 -6.75
N GLN A 86 2.04 -9.73 -7.88
CA GLN A 86 2.26 -10.29 -9.21
C GLN A 86 3.72 -10.32 -9.64
N HIS A 87 4.55 -9.40 -9.13
CA HIS A 87 5.92 -9.18 -9.62
C HIS A 87 7.00 -9.50 -8.59
N TYR A 88 6.63 -9.55 -7.31
CA TYR A 88 7.51 -9.74 -6.16
C TYR A 88 6.85 -10.65 -5.13
N SER A 89 7.63 -11.04 -4.12
CA SER A 89 7.13 -11.71 -2.92
C SER A 89 6.39 -10.69 -2.04
N ILE A 90 5.07 -10.80 -1.92
CA ILE A 90 4.27 -9.85 -1.12
C ILE A 90 4.64 -9.94 0.37
N PHE A 91 4.99 -11.13 0.85
CA PHE A 91 5.47 -11.34 2.22
C PHE A 91 6.78 -10.58 2.48
N ASP A 92 7.78 -10.74 1.59
CA ASP A 92 9.07 -10.05 1.79
C ASP A 92 8.91 -8.54 1.62
N PHE A 93 8.07 -8.09 0.68
CA PHE A 93 7.76 -6.68 0.49
C PHE A 93 7.17 -6.07 1.76
N LEU A 94 6.13 -6.70 2.33
CA LEU A 94 5.47 -6.18 3.53
C LEU A 94 6.38 -6.29 4.76
N CYS A 95 7.22 -7.32 4.87
CA CYS A 95 8.27 -7.40 5.90
C CYS A 95 9.25 -6.21 5.80
N GLY A 96 9.80 -5.97 4.61
CA GLY A 96 10.75 -4.88 4.37
C GLY A 96 10.11 -3.51 4.60
N LEU A 97 8.89 -3.30 4.11
CA LEU A 97 8.12 -2.09 4.34
C LEU A 97 7.86 -1.88 5.83
N GLY A 98 7.46 -2.92 6.56
CA GLY A 98 7.23 -2.87 8.01
C GLY A 98 8.47 -2.46 8.79
N THR A 99 9.63 -3.06 8.48
CA THR A 99 10.91 -2.69 9.07
C THR A 99 11.27 -1.23 8.77
N TYR A 100 11.19 -0.82 7.50
CA TYR A 100 11.45 0.56 7.09
C TYR A 100 10.55 1.56 7.82
N PHE A 101 9.27 1.22 7.99
CA PHE A 101 8.29 2.05 8.67
C PHE A 101 8.70 2.38 10.11
N ILE A 102 9.09 1.34 10.86
CA ILE A 102 9.47 1.46 12.26
C ILE A 102 10.82 2.16 12.43
N GLU A 103 11.80 1.87 11.58
CA GLU A 103 13.11 2.52 11.62
C GLU A 103 13.02 4.03 11.35
N LYS A 104 12.17 4.42 10.39
CA LYS A 104 12.08 5.81 9.98
C LYS A 104 11.21 6.68 10.89
N TYR A 105 10.12 6.13 11.42
CA TYR A 105 9.11 6.94 12.11
C TYR A 105 8.81 6.48 13.54
N GLY A 106 9.41 5.39 14.02
CA GLY A 106 9.15 4.84 15.34
C GLY A 106 7.76 4.19 15.48
N PRO A 107 7.28 3.95 16.71
CA PRO A 107 6.04 3.19 16.97
C PRO A 107 4.74 4.03 17.05
N ILE A 108 4.73 5.28 16.58
CA ILE A 108 3.64 6.25 16.81
C ILE A 108 2.53 6.16 15.74
N HIS A 109 1.33 6.70 15.99
CA HIS A 109 0.29 6.86 14.97
C HIS A 109 0.67 7.86 13.88
N PHE A 110 0.48 7.45 12.61
CA PHE A 110 0.86 8.24 11.44
C PHE A 110 -0.34 8.88 10.74
N THR A 111 -0.11 10.08 10.20
CA THR A 111 -1.03 10.68 9.23
C THR A 111 -1.05 9.86 7.94
N LEU A 112 -2.12 9.99 7.15
CA LEU A 112 -2.23 9.31 5.86
C LEU A 112 -1.06 9.68 4.93
N THR A 113 -0.70 10.95 4.86
CA THR A 113 0.42 11.43 4.05
C THR A 113 1.74 10.77 4.45
N GLN A 114 2.05 10.69 5.75
CA GLN A 114 3.27 10.03 6.23
C GLN A 114 3.30 8.53 5.88
N GLN A 115 2.14 7.87 5.83
CA GLN A 115 2.08 6.47 5.43
C GLN A 115 2.46 6.28 3.96
N TYR A 116 1.96 7.14 3.06
CA TYR A 116 2.38 7.09 1.66
C TYR A 116 3.81 7.60 1.44
N GLU A 117 4.30 8.57 2.22
CA GLU A 117 5.72 8.97 2.21
C GLU A 117 6.62 7.79 2.57
N ALA A 118 6.27 7.02 3.60
CA ALA A 118 6.98 5.82 4.00
C ALA A 118 6.99 4.75 2.89
N LEU A 119 5.82 4.45 2.33
CA LEU A 119 5.66 3.49 1.25
C LEU A 119 6.47 3.90 0.01
N ARG A 120 6.35 5.16 -0.41
CA ARG A 120 7.06 5.72 -1.55
C ARG A 120 8.57 5.65 -1.33
N ASP A 121 9.05 6.13 -0.18
CA ASP A 121 10.49 6.18 0.11
C ASP A 121 11.08 4.77 0.24
N TYR A 122 10.36 3.82 0.84
CA TYR A 122 10.76 2.41 0.84
C TYR A 122 10.92 1.89 -0.59
N CYS A 123 9.91 2.09 -1.44
CA CYS A 123 9.92 1.60 -2.81
C CYS A 123 11.00 2.27 -3.67
N LEU A 124 11.28 3.55 -3.50
CA LEU A 124 12.40 4.22 -4.19
C LEU A 124 13.76 3.61 -3.81
N ASN A 125 13.92 3.16 -2.57
CA ASN A 125 15.18 2.56 -2.12
C ASN A 125 15.29 1.08 -2.53
N ALA A 126 14.22 0.30 -2.38
CA ALA A 126 14.23 -1.14 -2.61
C ALA A 126 13.99 -1.53 -4.08
N TYR A 127 13.26 -0.70 -4.84
CA TYR A 127 12.84 -0.95 -6.22
C TYR A 127 13.00 0.32 -7.10
N PRO A 128 14.20 0.95 -7.15
CA PRO A 128 14.40 2.25 -7.79
C PRO A 128 14.02 2.29 -9.28
N GLU A 129 14.26 1.18 -10.00
CA GLU A 129 14.02 1.09 -11.44
C GLU A 129 12.57 0.74 -11.81
N ASP A 130 11.72 0.40 -10.82
CA ASP A 130 10.32 0.07 -11.08
C ASP A 130 9.45 1.32 -11.04
N LEU A 131 9.43 2.04 -12.16
CA LEU A 131 8.59 3.23 -12.35
C LEU A 131 7.09 2.90 -12.31
N ILE A 132 6.71 1.67 -12.67
CA ILE A 132 5.31 1.22 -12.65
C ILE A 132 4.82 1.06 -11.22
N LEU A 133 5.66 0.50 -10.33
CA LEU A 133 5.36 0.45 -8.90
C LEU A 133 5.15 1.85 -8.32
N GLN A 134 6.00 2.81 -8.70
CA GLN A 134 5.88 4.21 -8.26
C GLN A 134 4.57 4.85 -8.73
N ASP A 135 4.18 4.58 -9.98
CA ASP A 135 2.90 5.02 -10.54
C ASP A 135 1.71 4.44 -9.78
N PHE A 136 1.72 3.14 -9.44
CA PHE A 136 0.64 2.54 -8.64
C PHE A 136 0.53 3.16 -7.24
N ILE A 137 1.65 3.43 -6.58
CA ILE A 137 1.66 4.13 -5.28
C ILE A 137 1.05 5.52 -5.41
N ALA A 138 1.38 6.23 -6.49
CA ALA A 138 0.80 7.54 -6.79
C ALA A 138 -0.70 7.46 -7.00
N ILE A 139 -1.17 6.54 -7.84
CA ILE A 139 -2.59 6.33 -8.12
C ILE A 139 -3.35 6.07 -6.82
N ASP A 140 -2.88 5.13 -6.01
CA ASP A 140 -3.48 4.79 -4.72
C ASP A 140 -3.55 6.01 -3.79
N TYR A 141 -2.47 6.78 -3.68
CA TYR A 141 -2.46 8.01 -2.87
C TYR A 141 -3.46 9.05 -3.36
N TYR A 142 -3.40 9.44 -4.63
CA TYR A 142 -4.22 10.54 -5.15
C TYR A 142 -5.72 10.20 -5.16
N LEU A 143 -6.08 8.92 -5.34
CA LEU A 143 -7.48 8.48 -5.27
C LEU A 143 -8.01 8.34 -3.84
N GLN A 144 -7.15 8.18 -2.84
CA GLN A 144 -7.56 8.05 -1.44
C GLN A 144 -8.15 9.35 -0.86
N HIS A 145 -7.87 10.50 -1.47
CA HIS A 145 -8.27 11.81 -0.95
C HIS A 145 -9.51 12.38 -1.69
N SER A 146 -10.51 12.85 -0.95
CA SER A 146 -11.66 13.57 -1.53
C SER A 146 -11.30 15.00 -1.99
N LEU A 147 -10.32 15.61 -1.32
CA LEU A 147 -9.76 16.92 -1.69
C LEU A 147 -8.38 16.73 -2.28
N LYS A 148 -8.02 17.54 -3.28
CA LYS A 148 -6.71 17.46 -3.92
C LYS A 148 -5.58 17.55 -2.87
N PRO A 149 -4.78 16.49 -2.68
CA PRO A 149 -3.74 16.46 -1.68
C PRO A 149 -2.48 17.18 -2.18
N LYS A 150 -1.47 17.32 -1.31
CA LYS A 150 -0.16 17.81 -1.72
C LYS A 150 0.46 16.82 -2.72
N SER A 151 0.95 17.33 -3.85
CA SER A 151 1.70 16.51 -4.79
C SER A 151 3.12 16.31 -4.27
N PHE A 152 3.50 15.06 -4.01
CA PHE A 152 4.87 14.71 -3.62
C PHE A 152 5.38 13.41 -4.25
N ILE A 153 4.49 12.64 -4.91
CA ILE A 153 4.83 11.37 -5.56
C ILE A 153 5.06 11.60 -7.05
N LEU A 154 4.07 12.19 -7.74
CA LEU A 154 4.18 12.56 -9.15
C LEU A 154 4.28 14.08 -9.30
N GLU A 155 5.00 14.49 -10.34
CA GLU A 155 5.03 15.88 -10.78
C GLU A 155 3.75 16.19 -11.56
N GLU A 156 3.04 17.23 -11.12
CA GLU A 156 1.85 17.69 -11.81
C GLU A 156 2.24 18.47 -13.07
N LEU A 157 1.50 18.29 -14.16
CA LEU A 157 1.65 19.12 -15.35
C LEU A 157 1.54 20.61 -15.02
N ASP A 158 2.27 21.43 -15.76
CA ASP A 158 2.21 22.86 -15.57
C ASP A 158 0.79 23.39 -15.83
N LYS A 159 0.50 24.54 -15.23
CA LYS A 159 -0.86 25.11 -15.25
C LYS A 159 -1.37 25.36 -16.68
N LYS A 160 -0.51 25.77 -17.61
CA LYS A 160 -0.88 26.11 -18.98
C LYS A 160 -1.17 24.84 -19.77
N GLU A 161 -0.28 23.85 -19.73
CA GLU A 161 -0.49 22.55 -20.38
C GLU A 161 -1.72 21.83 -19.84
N LYS A 162 -1.86 21.78 -18.51
CA LYS A 162 -3.01 21.16 -17.84
C LYS A 162 -4.34 21.81 -18.26
N ASN A 163 -4.43 23.14 -18.22
CA ASN A 163 -5.67 23.83 -18.58
C ASN A 163 -6.02 23.62 -20.05
N LYS A 164 -5.04 23.69 -20.93
CA LYS A 164 -5.24 23.40 -22.36
C LYS A 164 -5.76 21.97 -22.55
N LEU A 165 -5.14 20.99 -21.91
CA LEU A 165 -5.55 19.58 -22.02
C LEU A 165 -6.98 19.35 -21.51
N LEU A 166 -7.37 20.03 -20.43
CA LEU A 166 -8.73 19.98 -19.89
C LEU A 166 -9.74 20.60 -20.87
N GLU A 167 -9.45 21.77 -21.42
CA GLU A 167 -10.30 22.46 -22.39
C GLU A 167 -10.47 21.65 -23.69
N ASP A 168 -9.38 21.09 -24.22
CA ASP A 168 -9.37 20.23 -25.40
C ASP A 168 -10.25 18.97 -25.20
N ASN A 169 -10.36 18.50 -23.95
CA ASN A 169 -11.21 17.38 -23.54
C ASN A 169 -12.58 17.81 -22.96
N GLN A 170 -12.99 19.06 -23.17
CA GLN A 170 -14.29 19.61 -22.77
C GLN A 170 -14.57 19.60 -21.25
N PHE A 171 -13.53 19.58 -20.42
CA PHE A 171 -13.67 19.70 -18.96
C PHE A 171 -13.78 21.18 -18.52
N ASN A 172 -14.68 21.45 -17.58
CA ASN A 172 -14.79 22.78 -16.98
C ASN A 172 -13.69 23.00 -15.94
N ILE A 173 -12.72 23.86 -16.26
CA ILE A 173 -11.59 24.21 -15.40
C ILE A 173 -11.98 24.95 -14.10
N HIS A 174 -13.19 25.53 -14.04
CA HIS A 174 -13.69 26.26 -12.88
C HIS A 174 -14.48 25.38 -11.91
N GLN A 175 -14.86 24.17 -12.30
CA GLN A 175 -15.67 23.28 -11.47
C GLN A 175 -14.78 22.24 -10.76
N GLY A 176 -14.40 22.53 -9.51
CA GLY A 176 -13.59 21.63 -8.68
C GLY A 176 -12.08 21.81 -8.90
N ARG A 177 -11.29 20.83 -8.47
CA ARG A 177 -9.82 20.82 -8.67
C ARG A 177 -9.41 19.62 -9.51
N TYR A 178 -8.44 19.83 -10.39
CA TYR A 178 -7.85 18.77 -11.20
C TYR A 178 -6.40 18.55 -10.83
N PHE A 179 -5.99 17.30 -10.89
CA PHE A 179 -4.60 16.85 -10.89
C PHE A 179 -4.36 16.09 -12.18
N ILE A 180 -3.30 16.43 -12.90
CA ILE A 180 -2.88 15.69 -14.10
C ILE A 180 -1.39 15.45 -14.00
N ALA A 181 -0.98 14.20 -14.14
CA ALA A 181 0.42 13.79 -14.21
C ALA A 181 0.60 12.70 -15.27
N THR A 182 1.85 12.43 -15.63
CA THR A 182 2.19 11.36 -16.58
C THR A 182 2.49 10.06 -15.82
N LEU A 183 1.96 8.95 -16.33
CA LEU A 183 2.28 7.58 -15.93
C LEU A 183 3.06 6.88 -17.05
N HIS A 184 3.72 5.79 -16.68
CA HIS A 184 4.52 4.92 -17.55
C HIS A 184 3.73 3.71 -18.07
N PHE A 185 2.43 3.64 -17.80
CA PHE A 185 1.51 2.67 -18.39
C PHE A 185 0.11 3.23 -18.61
N ASP A 186 -0.64 2.55 -19.46
CA ASP A 186 -2.04 2.88 -19.75
C ASP A 186 -2.95 2.46 -18.59
N TRP A 187 -3.25 3.43 -17.71
CA TRP A 187 -4.10 3.23 -16.55
C TRP A 187 -5.54 2.87 -16.95
N GLU A 188 -6.07 3.47 -18.01
CA GLU A 188 -7.46 3.25 -18.45
C GLU A 188 -7.65 1.84 -19.01
N HIS A 189 -6.68 1.39 -19.81
CA HIS A 189 -6.62 0.02 -20.29
C HIS A 189 -6.52 -0.94 -19.09
N TYR A 190 -5.57 -0.70 -18.17
CA TYR A 190 -5.38 -1.53 -16.98
C TYR A 190 -6.65 -1.65 -16.13
N CYS A 191 -7.40 -0.56 -15.89
CA CYS A 191 -8.66 -0.61 -15.16
C CYS A 191 -9.72 -1.51 -15.80
N THR A 192 -9.69 -1.67 -17.12
CA THR A 192 -10.71 -2.40 -17.88
C THR A 192 -10.32 -3.85 -18.11
N THR A 193 -9.06 -4.11 -18.43
CA THR A 193 -8.56 -5.43 -18.85
C THR A 193 -7.72 -6.13 -17.80
N ASN A 194 -7.22 -5.38 -16.80
CA ASN A 194 -6.19 -5.83 -15.86
C ASN A 194 -4.87 -6.22 -16.56
N GLU A 195 -4.66 -5.77 -17.80
CA GLU A 195 -3.42 -5.96 -18.56
C GLU A 195 -2.57 -4.69 -18.51
N LEU A 196 -1.25 -4.86 -18.37
CA LEU A 196 -0.32 -3.74 -18.26
C LEU A 196 0.32 -3.41 -19.61
N ILE A 197 -0.05 -2.27 -20.18
CA ILE A 197 0.55 -1.75 -21.42
C ILE A 197 1.46 -0.57 -21.07
N LYS A 198 2.78 -0.77 -21.20
CA LYS A 198 3.77 0.29 -20.96
C LYS A 198 3.68 1.35 -22.05
N THR A 199 3.38 2.58 -21.65
CA THR A 199 3.23 3.74 -22.53
C THR A 199 3.16 5.02 -21.69
N ASN A 200 3.43 6.17 -22.29
CA ASN A 200 3.23 7.45 -21.62
C ASN A 200 1.74 7.81 -21.64
N HIS A 201 1.08 7.74 -20.49
CA HIS A 201 -0.35 7.98 -20.32
C HIS A 201 -0.60 9.14 -19.35
N TYR A 202 -1.68 9.89 -19.50
CA TYR A 202 -2.03 10.96 -18.56
C TYR A 202 -3.01 10.44 -17.50
N LEU A 203 -2.59 10.45 -16.24
CA LEU A 203 -3.51 10.27 -15.11
C LEU A 203 -4.21 11.59 -14.83
N GLY A 204 -5.46 11.72 -15.26
CA GLY A 204 -6.34 12.82 -14.86
C GLY A 204 -7.17 12.44 -13.64
N ILE A 205 -7.22 13.29 -12.61
CA ILE A 205 -8.09 13.12 -11.44
C ILE A 205 -8.88 14.39 -11.16
N HIS A 206 -10.20 14.23 -10.98
CA HIS A 206 -11.13 15.29 -10.59
C HIS A 206 -11.55 15.17 -9.12
N TYR A 207 -11.29 16.24 -8.36
CA TYR A 207 -11.68 16.37 -6.95
C TYR A 207 -12.89 17.31 -6.85
N GLN A 208 -14.04 16.75 -6.48
CA GLN A 208 -15.33 17.43 -6.50
C GLN A 208 -15.68 18.13 -5.19
N GLY A 209 -14.98 17.82 -4.09
CA GLY A 209 -15.20 18.46 -2.79
C GLY A 209 -15.17 17.47 -1.63
N THR A 210 -15.35 18.00 -0.42
CA THR A 210 -15.30 17.21 0.82
C THR A 210 -16.38 16.13 0.83
N GLY A 211 -16.00 14.89 1.13
CA GLY A 211 -16.92 13.76 1.22
C GLY A 211 -17.31 13.13 -0.12
N ILE A 212 -16.84 13.67 -1.25
CA ILE A 212 -17.02 13.07 -2.58
C ILE A 212 -15.70 12.39 -2.99
N ALA A 213 -15.76 11.10 -3.32
CA ALA A 213 -14.59 10.36 -3.78
C ALA A 213 -14.01 11.01 -5.05
N ALA A 214 -12.68 11.13 -5.11
CA ALA A 214 -11.99 11.53 -6.32
C ALA A 214 -12.25 10.51 -7.43
N LYS A 215 -12.30 10.98 -8.67
CA LYS A 215 -12.53 10.13 -9.85
C LYS A 215 -11.47 10.39 -10.89
N THR A 216 -11.03 9.32 -11.55
CA THR A 216 -10.21 9.47 -12.74
C THR A 216 -11.04 10.02 -13.88
N ILE A 217 -10.42 10.88 -14.69
CA ILE A 217 -11.00 11.43 -15.91
C ILE A 217 -10.18 10.98 -17.10
N GLN A 218 -10.85 10.82 -18.23
CA GLN A 218 -10.19 10.33 -19.43
C GLN A 218 -9.72 11.50 -20.29
N LEU A 219 -8.45 11.45 -20.68
CA LEU A 219 -7.77 12.54 -21.36
C LEU A 219 -7.18 12.04 -22.67
N LYS A 220 -7.80 12.43 -23.78
CA LYS A 220 -7.29 12.13 -25.12
C LYS A 220 -6.20 13.13 -25.46
N ARG A 221 -5.10 12.62 -26.04
CA ARG A 221 -4.15 13.46 -26.77
C ARG A 221 -4.84 13.84 -28.09
N GLY A 222 -5.11 15.13 -28.26
CA GLY A 222 -5.60 15.70 -29.52
C GLY A 222 -4.58 15.54 -30.66
#